data_AF-A0A0A1ZKQ4-F1
#
_entry.id   AF-A0A0A1ZKQ4-F1
#
_cell.length_a   1.000
_cell.length_b   1.000
_cell.length_c   1.000
_cell.angle_alpha   90.00
_cell.angle_beta   90.00
_cell.angle_gamma   90.00
#
_symmetry.space_group_name_H-M   'P 1'
#
loop_
_entity.id
_entity.type
_entity.pdbx_description
1 polymer ?
#
loop_
_entity_poly.entity_id
_entity_poly.type
_entity_poly.pdbx_seq_one_letter_code
_entity_poly.pdbx_strand_id
1 'polypeptide(L)'
;MIETKILISSDNYIAQFDRSYEKKREDQVGLIVAAVLIFLVFCNALRIMNKPENVAKRKEQKRLMEEKKLELKKAYIKKVKKDPLINISSDEYFEVHMQRLQKYGKSQYQGMTYYMGSKGGIYTLSASGSRNYKY
;
A
#
# COMPACT_ATOMS: atom_id res chain seq x y z
N MET A 1 -15.87 66.23 -40.20
CA MET A 1 -15.31 64.89 -40.50
C MET A 1 -14.58 64.23 -39.31
N ILE A 2 -14.46 64.91 -38.15
CA ILE A 2 -13.77 64.39 -36.95
C ILE A 2 -14.76 63.67 -36.00
N GLU A 3 -15.98 64.20 -35.83
CA GLU A 3 -16.99 63.64 -34.92
C GLU A 3 -17.48 62.23 -35.31
N THR A 4 -17.66 61.97 -36.61
CA THR A 4 -18.07 60.64 -37.09
C THR A 4 -17.02 59.56 -36.85
N LYS A 5 -15.73 59.90 -36.82
CA LYS A 5 -14.66 58.93 -36.45
C LYS A 5 -14.64 58.62 -34.96
N ILE A 6 -15.03 59.57 -34.11
CA ILE A 6 -15.07 59.39 -32.65
C ILE A 6 -16.24 58.46 -32.26
N LEU A 7 -17.41 58.63 -32.88
CA LEU A 7 -18.59 57.78 -32.66
C LEU A 7 -18.38 56.32 -33.12
N ILE A 8 -17.80 56.10 -34.31
CA ILE A 8 -17.50 54.74 -34.79
C ILE A 8 -16.45 54.05 -33.91
N SER A 9 -15.55 54.83 -33.29
CA SER A 9 -14.57 54.33 -32.34
C SER A 9 -15.25 53.87 -31.04
N SER A 10 -16.14 54.68 -30.45
CA SER A 10 -16.84 54.33 -29.20
C SER A 10 -17.73 53.10 -29.34
N ASP A 11 -18.46 52.96 -30.45
CA ASP A 11 -19.37 51.83 -30.66
C ASP A 11 -18.60 50.52 -30.84
N ASN A 12 -17.43 50.57 -31.48
CA ASN A 12 -16.53 49.42 -31.58
C ASN A 12 -15.93 49.02 -30.23
N TYR A 13 -15.62 49.98 -29.35
CA TYR A 13 -15.15 49.68 -28.00
C TYR A 13 -16.23 49.05 -27.13
N ILE A 14 -17.46 49.55 -27.20
CA ILE A 14 -18.61 48.98 -26.46
C ILE A 14 -18.88 47.55 -26.95
N ALA A 15 -18.90 47.32 -28.27
CA ALA A 15 -19.11 45.99 -28.83
C ALA A 15 -17.96 44.99 -28.56
N GLN A 16 -16.72 45.46 -28.38
CA GLN A 16 -15.61 44.60 -27.95
C GLN A 16 -15.66 44.29 -26.45
N PHE A 17 -16.07 45.27 -25.64
CA PHE A 17 -16.27 45.11 -24.21
C PHE A 17 -17.39 44.11 -23.91
N ASP A 18 -18.55 44.26 -24.55
CA ASP A 18 -19.70 43.36 -24.36
C ASP A 18 -19.35 41.91 -24.76
N ARG A 19 -18.68 41.71 -25.90
CA ARG A 19 -18.19 40.38 -26.32
C ARG A 19 -17.20 39.77 -25.33
N SER A 20 -16.33 40.58 -24.74
CA SER A 20 -15.36 40.13 -23.72
C SER A 20 -16.07 39.72 -22.41
N TYR A 21 -17.11 40.45 -22.02
CA TYR A 21 -17.93 40.12 -20.85
C TYR A 21 -18.78 38.87 -21.07
N GLU A 22 -19.39 38.73 -22.25
CA GLU A 22 -20.15 37.53 -22.62
C GLU A 22 -19.29 36.29 -22.58
N LYS A 23 -18.11 36.33 -23.20
CA LYS A 23 -17.16 35.21 -23.21
C LYS A 23 -16.72 34.80 -21.79
N LYS A 24 -16.40 35.77 -20.92
CA LYS A 24 -16.04 35.48 -19.52
C LYS A 24 -17.17 34.84 -18.74
N ARG A 25 -18.43 35.24 -18.99
CA ARG A 25 -19.60 34.59 -18.37
C ARG A 25 -19.79 33.16 -18.89
N GLU A 26 -19.66 32.93 -20.19
CA GLU A 26 -19.77 31.60 -20.78
C GLU A 26 -18.71 30.64 -20.22
N ASP A 27 -17.45 31.09 -20.10
CA ASP A 27 -16.36 30.32 -19.51
C ASP A 27 -16.64 29.98 -18.03
N GLN A 28 -17.17 30.93 -17.25
CA GLN A 28 -17.55 30.71 -15.85
C GLN A 28 -18.70 29.71 -15.72
N VAL A 29 -19.74 29.84 -16.56
CA VAL A 29 -20.87 28.91 -16.58
C VAL A 29 -20.40 27.51 -16.97
N GLY A 30 -19.53 27.39 -17.98
CA GLY A 30 -18.95 26.12 -18.40
C GLY A 30 -18.17 25.43 -17.27
N LEU A 31 -17.38 26.19 -16.51
CA LEU A 31 -16.61 25.66 -15.39
C LEU A 31 -17.51 25.21 -14.23
N ILE A 32 -18.58 25.95 -13.92
CA ILE A 32 -19.57 25.57 -12.92
C ILE A 32 -20.27 24.28 -13.33
N VAL A 33 -20.73 24.17 -14.58
CA VAL A 33 -21.39 22.97 -15.09
C VAL A 33 -20.46 21.75 -15.02
N ALA A 34 -19.20 21.90 -15.45
CA ALA A 34 -18.21 20.84 -15.36
C ALA A 34 -17.96 20.39 -13.91
N ALA A 35 -17.82 21.33 -12.98
CA ALA A 35 -17.64 21.03 -11.55
C ALA A 35 -18.84 20.28 -10.96
N VAL A 36 -20.07 20.68 -11.31
CA VAL A 36 -21.30 19.99 -10.87
C VAL A 36 -21.34 18.57 -11.43
N LEU A 37 -21.01 18.36 -12.70
CA LEU A 37 -20.99 17.02 -13.30
C LEU A 37 -19.97 16.11 -12.64
N ILE A 38 -18.75 16.60 -12.40
CA ILE A 38 -17.70 15.86 -11.67
C ILE A 38 -18.20 15.48 -10.26
N PHE A 39 -18.81 16.43 -9.55
CA PHE A 39 -19.36 16.19 -8.23
C PHE A 39 -20.46 15.12 -8.24
N LEU A 40 -21.40 15.16 -9.20
CA LEU A 40 -22.47 14.17 -9.34
C LEU A 40 -21.92 12.77 -9.65
N VAL A 41 -20.90 12.67 -10.52
CA VAL A 41 -20.22 11.39 -10.79
C VAL A 41 -19.56 10.86 -9.52
N PHE A 42 -18.87 11.72 -8.78
CA PHE A 42 -18.22 11.33 -7.52
C PHE A 42 -19.23 10.87 -6.46
N CYS A 43 -20.34 11.60 -6.26
CA CYS A 43 -21.41 11.20 -5.34
C CYS A 43 -22.03 9.84 -5.73
N ASN A 44 -22.26 9.60 -7.01
CA ASN A 44 -22.76 8.31 -7.50
C ASN A 44 -21.75 7.18 -7.25
N ALA A 45 -20.45 7.42 -7.49
CA ALA A 45 -19.41 6.44 -7.20
C ALA A 45 -19.36 6.08 -5.71
N LEU A 46 -19.40 7.09 -4.82
CA LEU A 46 -19.45 6.87 -3.37
C LEU A 46 -20.68 6.05 -2.95
N ARG A 47 -21.86 6.34 -3.54
CA ARG A 47 -23.08 5.58 -3.27
C ARG A 47 -22.98 4.12 -3.68
N ILE A 48 -22.38 3.84 -4.85
CA ILE A 48 -22.17 2.45 -5.32
C ILE A 48 -21.18 1.72 -4.40
N MET A 49 -20.08 2.37 -4.00
CA MET A 49 -19.08 1.78 -3.11
C MET A 49 -19.66 1.48 -1.71
N ASN A 50 -20.52 2.35 -1.19
CA ASN A 50 -21.12 2.21 0.14
C ASN A 50 -22.36 1.31 0.17
N LYS A 51 -22.75 0.68 -0.95
CA LYS A 51 -23.79 -0.36 -0.93
C LYS A 51 -23.40 -1.45 0.08
N PRO A 52 -24.31 -1.87 0.98
CA PRO A 52 -23.99 -2.80 2.06
C PRO A 52 -23.45 -4.13 1.54
N GLU A 53 -23.93 -4.60 0.38
CA GLU A 53 -23.42 -5.79 -0.30
C GLU A 53 -21.92 -5.68 -0.65
N ASN A 54 -21.48 -4.54 -1.19
CA ASN A 54 -20.08 -4.32 -1.54
C ASN A 54 -19.18 -4.17 -0.30
N VAL A 55 -19.72 -3.65 0.79
CA VAL A 55 -19.02 -3.62 2.09
C VAL A 55 -18.90 -5.04 2.67
N ALA A 56 -19.97 -5.83 2.60
CA ALA A 56 -19.98 -7.22 3.06
C ALA A 56 -18.98 -8.09 2.27
N LYS A 57 -19.01 -8.03 0.93
CA LYS A 57 -18.06 -8.75 0.06
C LYS A 57 -16.60 -8.40 0.39
N ARG A 58 -16.30 -7.11 0.61
CA ARG A 58 -14.94 -6.67 1.00
C ARG A 58 -14.54 -7.20 2.37
N LYS A 59 -15.44 -7.24 3.35
CA LYS A 59 -15.17 -7.80 4.67
C LYS A 59 -14.94 -9.30 4.61
N GLU A 60 -15.75 -10.03 3.83
CA GLU A 60 -15.59 -11.47 3.62
C GLU A 60 -14.27 -11.80 2.93
N GLN A 61 -13.93 -11.10 1.85
CA GLN A 61 -12.63 -11.26 1.18
C GLN A 61 -11.45 -11.00 2.11
N LYS A 62 -11.53 -9.98 2.98
CA LYS A 62 -10.50 -9.73 4.00
C LYS A 62 -10.38 -10.90 4.98
N ARG A 63 -11.49 -11.43 5.49
CA ARG A 63 -11.50 -12.61 6.37
C ARG A 63 -10.87 -13.82 5.69
N LEU A 64 -11.26 -14.12 4.46
CA LEU A 64 -10.71 -15.23 3.69
C LEU A 64 -9.20 -15.07 3.44
N MET A 65 -8.73 -13.84 3.18
CA MET A 65 -7.29 -13.57 3.04
C MET A 65 -6.54 -13.75 4.37
N GLU A 66 -7.12 -13.32 5.49
CA GLU A 66 -6.55 -13.50 6.82
C GLU A 66 -6.47 -14.99 7.20
N GLU A 67 -7.52 -15.75 6.93
CA GLU A 67 -7.56 -17.21 7.13
C GLU A 67 -6.49 -17.91 6.29
N LYS A 68 -6.42 -17.62 4.99
CA LYS A 68 -5.36 -18.16 4.12
C LYS A 68 -3.96 -17.79 4.61
N LYS A 69 -3.76 -16.55 5.07
CA LYS A 69 -2.47 -16.12 5.63
C LYS A 69 -2.13 -16.91 6.90
N LEU A 70 -3.11 -17.17 7.76
CA LEU A 70 -2.94 -17.98 8.96
C LEU A 70 -2.61 -19.44 8.63
N GLU A 71 -3.28 -20.03 7.63
CA GLU A 71 -2.99 -21.38 7.16
C GLU A 71 -1.58 -21.51 6.59
N LEU A 72 -1.17 -20.56 5.74
CA LEU A 72 0.19 -20.51 5.19
C LEU A 72 1.23 -20.38 6.30
N LYS A 73 0.97 -19.53 7.32
CA LYS A 73 1.84 -19.39 8.48
C LYS A 73 1.97 -20.72 9.26
N LYS A 74 0.86 -21.41 9.52
CA LYS A 74 0.87 -22.72 10.20
C LYS A 74 1.62 -23.77 9.38
N ALA A 75 1.38 -23.82 8.07
CA ALA A 75 2.06 -24.75 7.16
C ALA A 75 3.57 -24.48 7.12
N TYR A 76 3.97 -23.20 7.05
CA TYR A 76 5.37 -22.79 7.12
C TYR A 76 6.03 -23.23 8.41
N ILE A 77 5.44 -22.92 9.58
CA ILE A 77 5.96 -23.35 10.89
C ILE A 77 6.10 -24.87 10.95
N LYS A 78 5.10 -25.63 10.46
CA LYS A 78 5.12 -27.09 10.45
C LYS A 78 6.25 -27.64 9.58
N LYS A 79 6.48 -27.06 8.41
CA LYS A 79 7.60 -27.42 7.51
C LYS A 79 8.94 -27.14 8.18
N VAL A 80 9.09 -25.93 8.72
CA VAL A 80 10.29 -25.45 9.38
C VAL A 80 10.62 -26.33 10.60
N LYS A 81 9.68 -26.64 11.49
CA LYS A 81 9.95 -27.48 12.69
C LYS A 81 10.53 -28.87 12.39
N LYS A 82 10.31 -29.43 11.20
CA LYS A 82 10.77 -30.78 10.83
C LYS A 82 12.25 -30.83 10.44
N ASP A 83 12.77 -29.78 9.82
CA ASP A 83 14.14 -29.75 9.31
C ASP A 83 14.88 -28.53 9.85
N PRO A 84 15.93 -28.70 10.69
CA PRO A 84 16.69 -27.58 11.25
C PRO A 84 17.52 -26.81 10.20
N LEU A 85 17.74 -27.36 9.00
CA LEU A 85 18.53 -26.74 7.95
C LEU A 85 17.72 -25.80 7.05
N ILE A 86 16.39 -25.81 7.14
CA ILE A 86 15.58 -24.81 6.42
C ILE A 86 15.76 -23.46 7.12
N ASN A 87 16.35 -22.50 6.40
CA ASN A 87 16.58 -21.15 6.91
C ASN A 87 15.28 -20.44 7.32
N ILE A 88 15.28 -19.89 8.53
CA ILE A 88 14.24 -18.97 9.01
C ILE A 88 14.74 -17.54 8.78
N SER A 89 14.20 -16.85 7.79
CA SER A 89 14.63 -15.48 7.47
C SER A 89 13.94 -14.37 8.26
N SER A 90 12.81 -14.66 8.91
CA SER A 90 12.00 -13.64 9.60
C SER A 90 12.06 -13.82 11.12
N ASP A 91 12.23 -12.69 11.82
CA ASP A 91 12.30 -12.62 13.29
C ASP A 91 10.99 -13.02 13.97
N GLU A 92 9.86 -12.95 13.24
CA GLU A 92 8.56 -13.43 13.72
C GLU A 92 8.61 -14.91 14.17
N TYR A 93 9.57 -15.68 13.64
CA TYR A 93 9.73 -17.11 13.93
C TYR A 93 10.96 -17.42 14.78
N PHE A 94 11.50 -16.44 15.52
CA PHE A 94 12.65 -16.65 16.41
C PHE A 94 12.41 -17.77 17.44
N GLU A 95 11.19 -17.87 17.99
CA GLU A 95 10.86 -18.95 18.93
C GLU A 95 10.97 -20.35 18.28
N VAL A 96 10.59 -20.46 17.00
CA VAL A 96 10.74 -21.73 16.25
C VAL A 96 12.22 -22.05 16.03
N HIS A 97 13.05 -21.03 15.79
CA HIS A 97 14.50 -21.18 15.72
C HIS A 97 15.07 -21.73 17.05
N MET A 98 14.66 -21.16 18.18
CA MET A 98 15.08 -21.61 19.52
C MET A 98 14.63 -23.05 19.81
N GLN A 99 13.37 -23.39 19.52
CA GLN A 99 12.86 -24.75 19.67
C GLN A 99 13.66 -25.77 18.85
N ARG A 100 14.09 -25.40 17.63
CA ARG A 100 14.96 -26.26 16.80
C ARG A 100 16.36 -26.40 17.39
N LEU A 101 16.96 -25.32 17.90
CA LEU A 101 18.26 -25.39 18.57
C LEU A 101 18.20 -26.34 19.75
N GLN A 102 17.15 -26.25 20.57
CA GLN A 102 16.94 -27.13 21.72
C GLN A 102 16.76 -28.59 21.31
N LYS A 103 15.99 -28.84 20.24
CA LYS A 103 15.65 -30.21 19.81
C LYS A 103 16.77 -30.89 19.01
N TYR A 104 17.42 -30.17 18.11
CA TYR A 104 18.37 -30.74 17.14
C TYR A 104 19.82 -30.31 17.38
N GLY A 105 20.08 -29.41 18.33
CA GLY A 105 21.41 -28.85 18.61
C GLY A 105 21.92 -27.88 17.52
N LYS A 106 21.15 -27.64 16.46
CA LYS A 106 21.48 -26.71 15.37
C LYS A 106 20.22 -26.16 14.70
N SER A 107 20.33 -24.99 14.07
CA SER A 107 19.23 -24.35 13.35
C SER A 107 19.75 -23.28 12.41
N GLN A 108 19.23 -23.21 11.18
CA GLN A 108 19.49 -22.09 10.26
C GLN A 108 18.53 -20.92 10.50
N TYR A 109 19.09 -19.73 10.71
CA TYR A 109 18.37 -18.49 10.97
C TYR A 109 19.09 -17.30 10.35
N GLN A 110 18.35 -16.44 9.66
CA GLN A 110 18.88 -15.27 8.94
C GLN A 110 20.11 -15.57 8.06
N GLY A 111 20.13 -16.75 7.42
CA GLY A 111 21.22 -17.18 6.54
C GLY A 111 22.45 -17.74 7.26
N MET A 112 22.43 -17.82 8.59
CA MET A 112 23.51 -18.35 9.41
C MET A 112 23.10 -19.68 10.05
N THR A 113 24.06 -20.60 10.18
CA THR A 113 23.85 -21.83 10.95
C THR A 113 24.30 -21.63 12.38
N TYR A 114 23.36 -21.71 13.31
CA TYR A 114 23.59 -21.66 14.74
C TYR A 114 23.64 -23.07 15.31
N TYR A 115 24.43 -23.22 16.36
CA TYR A 115 24.64 -24.45 17.10
C TYR A 115 24.42 -24.21 18.59
N MET A 116 23.92 -25.20 19.29
CA MET A 116 23.76 -25.19 20.74
C MET A 116 24.84 -26.05 21.39
N GLY A 117 25.61 -25.46 22.29
CA GLY A 117 26.63 -26.14 23.09
C GLY A 117 26.02 -26.97 24.21
N SER A 118 26.82 -27.86 24.80
CA SER A 118 26.40 -28.76 25.89
C SER A 118 25.92 -28.04 27.17
N LYS A 119 26.38 -26.79 27.38
CA LYS A 119 25.96 -25.93 28.49
C LYS A 119 24.86 -24.93 28.12
N GLY A 120 24.23 -25.07 26.95
CA GLY A 120 23.16 -24.19 26.47
C GLY A 120 23.60 -22.94 25.72
N GLY A 121 24.90 -22.60 25.70
CA GLY A 121 25.43 -21.47 24.95
C GLY A 121 25.27 -21.63 23.44
N ILE A 122 24.92 -20.55 22.75
CA ILE A 122 24.62 -20.57 21.30
C ILE A 122 25.80 -19.96 20.56
N TYR A 123 26.26 -20.63 19.51
CA TYR A 123 27.38 -20.17 18.71
C TYR A 123 27.19 -20.41 17.21
N THR A 124 27.94 -19.67 16.39
CA THR A 124 28.13 -19.96 14.96
C THR A 124 29.56 -20.44 14.73
N LEU A 125 29.81 -21.08 13.58
CA LEU A 125 31.14 -21.48 13.16
C LEU A 125 31.66 -20.51 12.10
N SER A 126 32.91 -20.04 12.25
CA SER A 126 33.63 -19.34 11.17
C SER A 126 34.05 -20.32 10.07
N ALA A 127 34.51 -19.79 8.93
CA ALA A 127 35.11 -20.60 7.86
C ALA A 127 36.32 -21.43 8.33
N SER A 128 37.06 -20.94 9.34
CA SER A 128 38.18 -21.64 9.97
C SER A 128 37.75 -22.69 11.02
N GLY A 129 36.44 -22.85 11.27
CA GLY A 129 35.90 -23.78 12.27
C GLY A 129 35.93 -23.27 13.72
N SER A 130 36.29 -22.00 13.94
CA SER A 130 36.28 -21.37 15.26
C SER A 130 34.85 -21.06 15.71
N ARG A 131 34.55 -21.29 17.00
CA ARG A 131 33.22 -21.01 17.58
C ARG A 131 33.11 -19.54 17.96
N ASN A 132 32.08 -18.88 17.44
CA ASN A 132 31.73 -17.51 17.79
C ASN A 132 30.44 -17.53 18.63
N TYR A 133 30.58 -17.39 19.95
CA TYR A 133 29.44 -17.37 20.86
C TYR A 133 28.62 -16.09 20.68
N LYS A 134 27.31 -16.22 20.76
CA LYS A 134 26.33 -15.13 20.60
C LYS A 134 25.52 -14.89 21.87
N TYR A 135 25.19 -15.98 22.58
CA TYR A 135 24.38 -15.99 23.80
C TYR A 135 24.89 -17.07 24.75
#